data_AF-A0A957HBX6-F1
#
_entry.id   AF-A0A957HBX6-F1
#
_cell.length_a   1.000
_cell.length_b   1.000
_cell.length_c   1.000
_cell.angle_alpha   90.00
_cell.angle_beta   90.00
_cell.angle_gamma   90.00
#
_symmetry.space_group_name_H-M   'P 1'
#
loop_
_entity.id
_entity.type
_entity.pdbx_description
1 polymer ?
#
loop_
_entity_poly.entity_id
_entity_poly.type
_entity_poly.pdbx_seq_one_letter_code
_entity_poly.pdbx_strand_id
1 'polypeptide(L)' 'GEICCGFGGLFAVKMPEISGAMLKDKVAQVEAVEADVILTGDASCLTQINGGLSRNAKSKRITHVADFLAGALRNQDQK' A
#
# COMPACT_ATOMS: atom_id res chain seq x y z
N GLY A 1 -3.27 -14.00 -1.23
CA GLY A 1 -2.94 -14.61 0.07
C GLY A 1 -2.60 -13.52 1.06
N GLU A 2 -2.80 -13.76 2.35
CA GLU A 2 -2.44 -12.78 3.38
C GLU A 2 -0.93 -12.79 3.61
N ILE A 3 -0.25 -11.77 3.07
CA ILE A 3 1.17 -11.52 3.34
C ILE A 3 1.32 -10.09 3.89
N CYS A 4 2.21 -9.91 4.86
CA CYS A 4 2.49 -8.59 5.45
C CYS A 4 3.27 -7.70 4.47
N CYS A 5 3.18 -6.37 4.60
CA CYS A 5 3.90 -5.41 3.75
C CYS A 5 5.41 -5.33 4.05
N GLY A 6 5.85 -5.88 5.18
CA GLY A 6 7.25 -5.92 5.61
C GLY A 6 7.74 -4.71 6.41
N PHE A 7 6.92 -3.69 6.71
CA PHE A 7 7.40 -2.49 7.43
C PHE A 7 7.80 -2.79 8.89
N GLY A 8 6.87 -3.18 9.77
CA GLY A 8 7.17 -3.62 11.14
C GLY A 8 8.06 -2.70 12.01
N GLY A 9 8.23 -1.41 11.66
CA GLY A 9 9.09 -0.46 12.38
C GLY A 9 10.56 -0.87 12.41
N LEU A 10 11.11 -1.13 13.60
CA LEU A 10 12.51 -1.52 13.77
C LEU A 10 12.86 -2.80 12.99
N PHE A 11 11.88 -3.67 12.75
CA PHE A 11 12.05 -4.86 11.93
C PHE A 11 12.57 -4.52 10.51
N ALA A 12 11.96 -3.58 9.79
CA ALA A 12 12.44 -3.19 8.46
C ALA A 12 13.86 -2.62 8.47
N VAL A 13 14.27 -1.98 9.57
CA VAL A 13 15.61 -1.40 9.69
C VAL A 13 16.66 -2.46 10.04
N LYS A 14 16.32 -3.41 10.92
CA LYS A 14 17.25 -4.44 11.39
C LYS A 14 17.32 -5.65 10.46
N MET A 15 16.23 -5.94 9.74
CA MET A 15 16.10 -7.07 8.82
C MET A 15 15.69 -6.59 7.42
N PRO A 16 16.47 -5.72 6.76
CA PRO A 16 16.07 -5.06 5.51
C PRO A 16 15.84 -6.05 4.37
N GLU A 17 16.62 -7.12 4.29
CA GLU A 17 16.46 -8.14 3.25
C GLU A 17 15.14 -8.91 3.38
N ILE A 18 14.74 -9.26 4.61
CA ILE A 18 13.47 -9.97 4.86
C ILE A 18 12.30 -9.03 4.60
N SER A 19 12.37 -7.79 5.12
CA SER A 19 11.38 -6.75 4.85
C SER A 19 11.20 -6.50 3.34
N GLY A 20 12.30 -6.43 2.60
CA GLY A 20 12.33 -6.25 1.15
C GLY A 20 11.71 -7.43 0.39
N ALA A 21 12.01 -8.66 0.78
CA ALA A 21 11.40 -9.85 0.20
C ALA A 21 9.87 -9.87 0.40
N MET A 22 9.40 -9.56 1.62
CA MET A 22 7.97 -9.46 1.92
C MET A 22 7.29 -8.36 1.10
N LEU A 23 7.94 -7.19 0.97
CA LEU A 23 7.44 -6.09 0.16
C LEU A 23 7.36 -6.50 -1.32
N LYS A 24 8.36 -7.19 -1.85
CA LYS A 24 8.37 -7.67 -3.26
C LYS A 24 7.16 -8.56 -3.54
N ASP A 25 6.90 -9.52 -2.67
CA ASP A 25 5.76 -10.42 -2.81
C ASP A 25 4.42 -9.67 -2.70
N LYS A 26 4.32 -8.71 -1.77
CA LYS A 26 3.14 -7.85 -1.62
C LYS A 26 2.90 -7.02 -2.88
N VAL A 27 3.93 -6.39 -3.44
CA VAL A 27 3.85 -5.58 -4.66
C VAL A 27 3.40 -6.44 -5.84
N ALA A 28 3.96 -7.64 -6.01
CA ALA A 28 3.53 -8.55 -7.07
C ALA A 28 2.03 -8.90 -6.97
N GLN A 29 1.51 -9.11 -5.75
CA GLN A 29 0.08 -9.33 -5.54
C GLN A 29 -0.76 -8.10 -5.89
N VAL A 30 -0.34 -6.90 -5.46
CA VAL A 30 -1.02 -5.64 -5.80
C VAL A 30 -1.06 -5.43 -7.32
N GLU A 31 0.04 -5.72 -8.01
CA GLU A 31 0.15 -5.61 -9.46
C GLU A 31 -0.74 -6.61 -10.21
N ALA A 32 -1.03 -7.77 -9.63
CA ALA A 32 -1.90 -8.79 -10.23
C ALA A 32 -3.41 -8.50 -10.08
N VAL A 33 -3.81 -7.62 -9.18
CA VAL A 33 -5.24 -7.33 -8.89
C VAL A 33 -5.84 -6.35 -9.89
N GLU A 34 -6.99 -6.64 -10.48
CA GLU A 34 -7.68 -5.75 -11.45
C GLU A 34 -8.63 -4.73 -10.79
N ALA A 35 -8.39 -4.38 -9.53
CA ALA A 35 -9.22 -3.42 -8.81
C ALA A 35 -8.91 -1.98 -9.23
N ASP A 36 -9.95 -1.16 -9.38
CA ASP A 36 -9.84 0.28 -9.64
C ASP A 36 -9.20 1.04 -8.47
N VAL A 37 -9.46 0.56 -7.24
CA VAL A 37 -8.97 1.18 -6.00
C VAL A 37 -8.49 0.09 -5.05
N ILE A 38 -7.32 0.30 -4.45
CA ILE A 38 -6.77 -0.57 -3.42
C ILE A 38 -6.55 0.25 -2.16
N LEU A 39 -7.14 -0.21 -1.06
CA LEU A 39 -7.13 0.48 0.22
C LEU A 39 -6.22 -0.21 1.24
N THR A 40 -5.64 0.59 2.12
CA THR A 40 -4.96 0.14 3.33
C THR A 40 -5.54 0.85 4.56
N GLY A 41 -5.54 0.16 5.69
CA GLY A 41 -5.97 0.72 6.99
C GLY A 41 -4.81 1.25 7.85
N ASP A 42 -3.58 1.17 7.34
CA ASP A 42 -2.40 1.60 8.07
C ASP A 42 -1.47 2.44 7.18
N ALA A 43 -1.02 3.59 7.71
CA ALA A 43 -0.16 4.54 7.03
C ALA A 43 1.26 4.00 6.80
N SER A 44 1.73 3.09 7.66
CA SER A 44 3.05 2.47 7.49
C SER A 44 3.04 1.46 6.33
N CYS A 45 1.96 0.67 6.21
CA CYS A 45 1.69 -0.17 5.05
C CYS A 45 1.56 0.66 3.77
N LEU A 46 0.83 1.78 3.81
CA LEU A 46 0.70 2.71 2.69
C LEU A 46 2.07 3.14 2.17
N THR A 47 2.92 3.63 3.08
CA THR A 47 4.25 4.15 2.76
C THR A 47 5.15 3.07 2.20
N GLN A 48 5.20 1.91 2.86
CA GLN A 48 6.03 0.78 2.46
C GLN A 48 5.64 0.25 1.08
N ILE A 49 4.33 0.04 0.84
CA ILE A 49 3.83 -0.52 -0.42
C ILE A 49 3.98 0.49 -1.56
N ASN A 50 3.59 1.75 -1.37
CA ASN A 50 3.75 2.78 -2.40
C ASN A 50 5.23 3.06 -2.70
N GLY A 51 6.12 2.98 -1.70
CA GLY A 51 7.57 3.00 -1.91
C GLY A 51 8.07 1.80 -2.72
N GLY A 52 7.44 0.63 -2.55
CA GLY A 52 7.62 -0.54 -3.40
C GLY A 52 7.21 -0.32 -4.86
N LEU A 53 6.01 0.22 -5.05
CA LEU A 53 5.40 0.46 -6.36
C LEU A 53 6.10 1.57 -7.14
N SER A 54 6.64 2.60 -6.48
CA SER A 54 7.30 3.73 -7.13
C SER A 54 8.56 3.35 -7.94
N ARG A 55 9.09 2.15 -7.69
CA ARG A 55 10.24 1.59 -8.41
C ARG A 55 9.86 0.88 -9.72
N ASN A 56 8.56 0.66 -9.97
CA ASN A 56 8.04 -0.04 -11.14
C ASN A 56 7.33 0.90 -12.10
N ALA A 57 7.31 0.55 -13.40
CA ALA A 57 6.67 1.34 -14.45
C ALA A 57 5.13 1.23 -14.48
N LYS A 58 4.54 0.31 -13.69
CA LYS A 58 3.09 0.07 -13.65
C LYS A 58 2.46 0.89 -12.52
N SER A 59 1.78 1.96 -12.90
CA SER A 59 1.28 3.06 -12.07
C SER A 59 0.10 2.72 -11.12
N LYS A 60 0.13 1.60 -10.39
CA LYS A 60 -0.85 1.37 -9.32
C LYS A 60 -0.47 2.15 -8.08
N ARG A 61 -1.47 2.69 -7.37
CA ARG A 61 -1.28 3.37 -6.08
C ARG A 61 -2.26 2.82 -5.05
N ILE A 62 -1.77 2.69 -3.82
CA ILE A 62 -2.57 2.38 -2.64
C ILE A 62 -3.01 3.70 -2.01
N THR A 63 -4.22 3.76 -1.44
CA THR A 63 -4.74 4.89 -0.66
C THR A 63 -5.18 4.44 0.73
N HIS A 64 -5.07 5.32 1.72
CA HIS A 64 -5.58 5.01 3.06
C HIS A 64 -7.12 5.05 3.08
N VAL A 65 -7.77 4.14 3.80
CA VAL A 65 -9.24 4.07 3.88
C VAL A 65 -9.84 5.38 4.40
N ALA A 66 -9.19 6.05 5.36
CA ALA A 66 -9.64 7.33 5.88
C ALA A 66 -9.62 8.44 4.81
N ASP A 67 -8.58 8.50 3.98
CA ASP A 67 -8.47 9.51 2.92
C ASP A 67 -9.52 9.29 1.84
N PHE A 68 -9.76 8.01 1.49
CA PHE A 68 -10.79 7.62 0.54
C PHE A 68 -12.18 8.04 1.01
N LEU A 69 -12.53 7.71 2.26
CA LEU A 69 -13.82 8.08 2.85
C LEU A 69 -13.97 9.60 3.01
N ALA A 70 -12.92 10.29 3.46
CA ALA A 70 -12.95 11.74 3.58
C ALA A 70 -13.15 12.43 2.21
N GLY A 71 -12.57 11.89 1.14
CA GLY A 71 -12.83 12.33 -0.23
C GLY A 71 -14.28 12.10 -0.66
N ALA A 72 -14.82 10.92 -0.37
CA ALA A 72 -16.21 10.59 -0.70
C ALA A 72 -17.21 11.51 0.03
N LEU A 73 -16.99 11.80 1.31
CA LEU A 73 -17.87 12.68 2.11
C LEU A 73 -17.85 14.12 1.61
N ARG A 74 -16.66 14.69 1.33
CA ARG A 74 -16.57 16.05 0.76
C ARG A 74 -17.28 16.17 -0.59
N ASN A 75 -17.28 15.11 -1.40
CA ASN A 75 -17.97 15.08 -2.68
C ASN A 75 -19.50 14.96 -2.54
N GLN A 76 -20.01 14.57 -1.36
CA GLN A 76 -21.46 14.55 -1.06
C GLN A 76 -21.97 15.92 -0.62
N ASP A 77 -21.19 16.68 0.16
CA ASP A 77 -21.55 18.05 0.60
C ASP A 77 -21.60 19.06 -0.56
N GLN A 78 -21.11 18.67 -1.75
CA GLN A 78 -21.04 19.50 -2.94
C GLN A 78 -22.16 19.22 -3.96
N LYS A 79 -23.08 18.30 -3.65
CA LYS A 79 -24.28 17.98 -4.44
C LYS A 79 -25.54 18.46 -3.73
#